data_AF-A0AAU2A2E0-F1
#
_entry.id   AF-A0AAU2A2E0-F1
#
_cell.length_a   1.000
_cell.length_b   1.000
_cell.length_c   1.000
_cell.angle_alpha   90.00
_cell.angle_beta   90.00
_cell.angle_gamma   90.00
#
_symmetry.space_group_name_H-M   'P 1'
#
loop_
_entity.id
_entity.type
_entity.pdbx_description
1 polymer ?
#
loop_
_entity_poly.entity_id
_entity_poly.type
_entity_poly.pdbx_seq_one_letter_code
_entity_poly.pdbx_strand_id
1 'polypeptide(L)'
;MSAIEETDAARTAGKDTRGGLQPSGAASTHTVVAAFMPHLPYADAVHAELVEWELHPEALEAGVRAGGPGGRELFLRLVWPAGHEDLAESVRPDGLTLAWTHITGWSVHTLDETRLLDVDEFVAPAVLAEYVLHLAEHGLEHDWAPEDPARWEYALVVEIACILLDEGGR
;
A
#
# COMPACT_ATOMS: atom_id res chain seq x y z
N MET A 1 -15.00 -59.80 -40.51
CA MET A 1 -15.88 -60.54 -39.58
C MET A 1 -15.53 -60.01 -38.19
N SER A 2 -16.08 -58.91 -37.68
CA SER A 2 -17.40 -58.24 -37.87
C SER A 2 -18.52 -58.87 -37.02
N ALA A 3 -19.43 -58.02 -36.50
CA ALA A 3 -20.25 -58.16 -35.28
C ALA A 3 -19.41 -57.94 -33.99
N ILE A 4 -19.64 -56.93 -33.14
CA ILE A 4 -20.64 -55.83 -33.07
C ILE A 4 -22.10 -56.23 -32.74
N GLU A 5 -22.41 -56.17 -31.44
CA GLU A 5 -23.64 -55.64 -30.80
C GLU A 5 -23.07 -54.86 -29.57
N GLU A 6 -23.28 -53.55 -29.32
CA GLU A 6 -24.47 -52.69 -29.28
C GLU A 6 -25.31 -52.93 -27.99
N THR A 7 -25.01 -52.21 -26.89
CA THR A 7 -25.71 -50.99 -26.39
C THR A 7 -27.02 -51.31 -25.62
N ASP A 8 -27.39 -50.74 -24.47
CA ASP A 8 -26.81 -49.67 -23.62
C ASP A 8 -26.47 -50.26 -22.20
N ALA A 9 -26.68 -49.71 -20.98
CA ALA A 9 -27.34 -48.50 -20.46
C ALA A 9 -26.68 -47.91 -19.20
N ALA A 10 -26.94 -46.61 -18.96
CA ALA A 10 -26.34 -45.81 -17.89
C ALA A 10 -26.71 -46.22 -16.45
N ARG A 11 -25.73 -46.09 -15.53
CA ARG A 11 -25.99 -45.70 -14.13
C ARG A 11 -24.94 -44.73 -13.61
N THR A 12 -25.21 -43.43 -13.78
CA THR A 12 -24.50 -42.33 -13.13
C THR A 12 -24.88 -42.18 -11.65
N ALA A 13 -24.19 -41.26 -10.96
CA ALA A 13 -24.42 -40.83 -9.57
C ALA A 13 -24.13 -41.89 -8.46
N GLY A 14 -23.17 -41.65 -7.57
CA GLY A 14 -22.23 -40.52 -7.53
C GLY A 14 -21.05 -40.74 -6.59
N LYS A 15 -19.91 -40.15 -6.94
CA LYS A 15 -18.75 -40.00 -6.05
C LYS A 15 -19.01 -38.79 -5.15
N ASP A 16 -19.14 -38.99 -3.85
CA ASP A 16 -19.50 -37.91 -2.94
C ASP A 16 -18.32 -36.94 -2.76
N THR A 17 -18.47 -35.73 -3.33
CA THR A 17 -17.51 -34.62 -3.19
C THR A 17 -18.01 -33.64 -2.15
N ARG A 18 -18.13 -34.10 -0.91
CA ARG A 18 -18.44 -33.30 0.29
C ARG A 18 -17.36 -33.52 1.35
N GLY A 19 -16.94 -32.45 2.02
CA GLY A 19 -15.83 -32.50 2.99
C GLY A 19 -14.46 -32.22 2.35
N GLY A 20 -14.38 -31.22 1.46
CA GLY A 20 -13.17 -30.84 0.75
C GLY A 20 -12.98 -29.33 0.65
N LEU A 21 -13.15 -28.61 1.77
CA LEU A 21 -12.71 -27.22 1.87
C LEU A 21 -11.17 -27.19 1.79
N GLN A 22 -10.62 -27.01 0.59
CA GLN A 22 -9.27 -26.45 0.48
C GLN A 22 -9.32 -25.06 1.14
N PRO A 23 -8.53 -24.79 2.19
CA PRO A 23 -8.27 -23.40 2.55
C PRO A 23 -7.59 -22.75 1.34
N SER A 24 -8.20 -21.71 0.78
CA SER A 24 -7.55 -20.92 -0.26
C SER A 24 -6.32 -20.29 0.38
N GLY A 25 -5.13 -20.79 0.03
CA GLY A 25 -3.87 -20.32 0.62
C GLY A 25 -3.71 -18.80 0.48
N ALA A 26 -4.13 -18.25 -0.66
CA ALA A 26 -4.19 -16.81 -0.89
C ALA A 26 -5.08 -16.09 0.13
N ALA A 27 -6.28 -16.59 0.42
CA ALA A 27 -7.19 -15.97 1.39
C ALA A 27 -6.61 -16.05 2.82
N SER A 28 -6.10 -17.22 3.24
CA SER A 28 -5.49 -17.38 4.56
C SER A 28 -4.23 -16.53 4.74
N THR A 29 -3.37 -16.45 3.73
CA THR A 29 -2.20 -15.56 3.76
C THR A 29 -2.61 -14.09 3.78
N HIS A 30 -3.60 -13.67 3.00
CA HIS A 30 -4.06 -12.28 2.98
C HIS A 30 -4.67 -11.84 4.33
N THR A 31 -5.48 -12.70 4.97
CA THR A 31 -6.00 -12.42 6.33
C THR A 31 -4.89 -12.35 7.38
N VAL A 32 -3.87 -13.21 7.29
CA VAL A 32 -2.73 -13.19 8.21
C VAL A 32 -1.82 -11.97 7.98
N VAL A 33 -1.54 -11.60 6.72
CA VAL A 33 -0.73 -10.42 6.38
C VAL A 33 -1.44 -9.14 6.84
N ALA A 34 -2.73 -8.99 6.55
CA ALA A 34 -3.51 -7.84 7.01
C ALA A 34 -3.58 -7.73 8.56
N ALA A 35 -3.45 -8.85 9.28
CA ALA A 35 -3.41 -8.85 10.75
C ALA A 35 -2.03 -8.52 11.36
N PHE A 36 -0.95 -8.49 10.57
CA PHE A 36 0.41 -8.18 11.05
C PHE A 36 1.05 -6.95 10.40
N MET A 37 0.60 -6.56 9.20
CA MET A 37 1.06 -5.39 8.44
C MET A 37 -0.16 -4.75 7.77
N PRO A 38 -1.07 -4.13 8.55
CA PRO A 38 -2.38 -3.67 8.08
C PRO A 38 -2.30 -2.50 7.09
N HIS A 39 -1.15 -1.83 7.00
CA HIS A 39 -0.88 -0.72 6.10
C HIS A 39 -0.46 -1.16 4.68
N LEU A 40 -0.19 -2.45 4.44
CA LEU A 40 0.19 -2.89 3.09
C LEU A 40 -0.89 -2.66 2.03
N PRO A 41 -2.20 -2.93 2.26
CA PRO A 41 -3.24 -2.58 1.30
C PRO A 41 -3.36 -1.06 1.03
N TYR A 42 -2.89 -0.21 1.97
CA TYR A 42 -2.80 1.24 1.76
C TYR A 42 -1.57 1.59 0.91
N ALA A 43 -0.42 0.97 1.18
CA ALA A 43 0.78 1.10 0.35
C ALA A 43 0.55 0.64 -1.11
N ASP A 44 -0.14 -0.48 -1.30
CA ASP A 44 -0.53 -0.99 -2.62
C ASP A 44 -1.46 0.00 -3.36
N ALA A 45 -2.41 0.62 -2.65
CA ALA A 45 -3.32 1.62 -3.21
C ALA A 45 -2.61 2.94 -3.57
N VAL A 46 -1.73 3.44 -2.70
CA VAL A 46 -0.88 4.62 -2.97
C VAL A 46 0.04 4.37 -4.17
N HIS A 47 0.65 3.19 -4.27
CA HIS A 47 1.50 2.83 -5.42
C HIS A 47 0.70 2.72 -6.72
N ALA A 48 -0.48 2.10 -6.69
CA ALA A 48 -1.35 2.00 -7.86
C ALA A 48 -1.74 3.39 -8.39
N GLU A 49 -2.16 4.30 -7.50
CA GLU A 49 -2.50 5.67 -7.88
C GLU A 49 -1.29 6.44 -8.43
N LEU A 50 -0.13 6.39 -7.77
CA LEU A 50 1.07 7.08 -8.27
C LEU A 50 1.42 6.65 -9.71
N VAL A 51 1.29 5.36 -10.04
CA VAL A 51 1.49 4.84 -11.40
C VAL A 51 0.42 5.33 -12.38
N GLU A 52 -0.85 5.50 -11.96
CA GLU A 52 -1.90 6.12 -12.80
C GLU A 52 -1.65 7.62 -13.06
N TRP A 53 -0.89 8.29 -12.20
CA TRP A 53 -0.42 9.68 -12.36
C TRP A 53 0.97 9.79 -13.02
N GLU A 54 1.49 8.69 -13.61
CA GLU A 54 2.81 8.57 -14.24
C GLU A 54 4.02 8.82 -13.30
N LEU A 55 3.83 8.76 -11.97
CA LEU A 55 4.86 8.90 -10.94
C LEU A 55 5.38 7.52 -10.46
N HIS A 56 6.64 7.23 -10.75
CA HIS A 56 7.26 5.91 -10.61
C HIS A 56 8.44 5.94 -9.62
N PRO A 57 8.23 5.75 -8.30
CA PRO A 57 9.32 5.72 -7.33
C PRO A 57 10.24 4.51 -7.58
N GLU A 58 11.54 4.75 -7.77
CA GLU A 58 12.57 3.71 -8.00
C GLU A 58 12.63 2.68 -6.86
N ALA A 59 12.24 3.08 -5.63
CA ALA A 59 12.03 2.14 -4.53
C ALA A 59 10.74 2.43 -3.74
N LEU A 60 9.95 1.37 -3.50
CA LEU A 60 8.92 1.29 -2.48
C LEU A 60 9.36 0.30 -1.40
N GLU A 61 9.39 0.75 -0.16
CA GLU A 61 9.65 -0.09 1.02
C GLU A 61 8.48 0.02 1.99
N ALA A 62 7.90 -1.10 2.43
CA ALA A 62 6.90 -1.11 3.49
C ALA A 62 7.10 -2.29 4.44
N GLY A 63 6.84 -2.09 5.72
CA GLY A 63 6.94 -3.15 6.71
C GLY A 63 6.85 -2.68 8.15
N VAL A 64 7.52 -3.41 9.05
CA VAL A 64 7.60 -3.11 10.48
C VAL A 64 9.05 -2.93 10.88
N ARG A 65 9.38 -1.82 11.55
CA ARG A 65 10.71 -1.54 12.11
C ARG A 65 10.65 -1.38 13.64
N ALA A 66 11.82 -1.34 14.27
CA ALA A 66 11.92 -0.89 15.67
C ALA A 66 11.74 0.63 15.70
N GLY A 67 10.78 1.11 16.49
CA GLY A 67 10.52 2.55 16.66
C GLY A 67 11.26 3.14 17.86
N GLY A 68 10.64 4.10 18.52
CA GLY A 68 11.08 4.65 19.81
C GLY A 68 11.11 3.61 20.95
N PRO A 69 11.44 4.01 22.20
CA PRO A 69 11.74 3.11 23.31
C PRO A 69 10.73 1.96 23.56
N GLY A 70 11.04 0.78 23.00
CA GLY A 70 10.24 -0.45 23.12
C GLY A 70 9.18 -0.67 22.02
N GLY A 71 8.87 0.34 21.21
CA GLY A 71 7.80 0.28 20.21
C GLY A 71 8.16 -0.46 18.92
N ARG A 72 7.14 -0.99 18.26
CA ARG A 72 7.19 -1.34 16.83
C ARG A 72 6.58 -0.19 16.03
N GLU A 73 7.07 0.03 14.82
CA GLU A 73 6.59 1.09 13.94
C GLU A 73 6.25 0.50 12.57
N LEU A 74 4.99 0.62 12.15
CA LEU A 74 4.61 0.40 10.76
C LEU A 74 5.14 1.56 9.93
N PHE A 75 5.77 1.26 8.80
CA PHE A 75 6.30 2.28 7.90
C PHE A 75 6.05 1.95 6.43
N LEU A 76 6.00 3.02 5.64
CA LEU A 76 6.05 3.03 4.18
C LEU A 76 7.05 4.11 3.74
N ARG A 77 7.80 3.86 2.66
CA ARG A 77 8.76 4.79 2.06
C ARG A 77 8.72 4.65 0.54
N LEU A 78 8.68 5.77 -0.16
CA LEU A 78 8.63 5.91 -1.63
C LEU A 78 9.77 6.84 -2.02
N VAL A 79 10.61 6.44 -2.97
CA VAL A 79 11.90 7.11 -3.24
C VAL A 79 12.08 7.41 -4.73
N TRP A 80 12.22 8.69 -5.05
CA TRP A 80 12.73 9.20 -6.32
C TRP A 80 14.13 9.79 -6.04
N PRO A 81 15.23 9.08 -6.34
CA PRO A 81 16.57 9.55 -5.98
C PRO A 81 16.99 10.80 -6.77
N ALA A 82 18.06 11.45 -6.31
CA ALA A 82 18.70 12.54 -7.04
C ALA A 82 19.05 12.11 -8.48
N GLY A 83 18.52 12.83 -9.46
CA GLY A 83 18.63 12.51 -10.89
C GLY A 83 17.40 11.85 -11.53
N HIS A 84 16.36 11.47 -10.77
CA HIS A 84 15.19 10.77 -11.32
C HIS A 84 14.41 11.59 -12.35
N GLU A 85 13.86 10.93 -13.38
CA GLU A 85 13.29 11.61 -14.54
C GLU A 85 11.91 12.25 -14.27
N ASP A 86 11.08 11.64 -13.44
CA ASP A 86 9.79 12.18 -12.98
C ASP A 86 9.88 13.55 -12.26
N LEU A 87 11.03 13.85 -11.65
CA LEU A 87 11.24 15.09 -10.92
C LEU A 87 11.58 16.23 -11.88
N ALA A 88 10.97 17.40 -11.70
CA ALA A 88 11.30 18.59 -12.48
C ALA A 88 12.77 19.02 -12.24
N GLU A 89 13.37 19.70 -13.21
CA GLU A 89 14.81 20.04 -13.22
C GLU A 89 15.29 20.84 -12.00
N SER A 90 14.38 21.55 -11.30
CA SER A 90 14.64 22.23 -10.03
C SER A 90 14.68 21.31 -8.80
N VAL A 91 13.93 20.20 -8.81
CA VAL A 91 13.78 19.25 -7.69
C VAL A 91 14.71 18.04 -7.86
N ARG A 92 14.95 17.66 -9.12
CA ARG A 92 15.79 16.54 -9.54
C ARG A 92 17.18 16.46 -8.90
N PRO A 93 17.91 17.57 -8.60
CA PRO A 93 19.24 17.49 -7.97
C PRO A 93 19.23 16.91 -6.55
N ASP A 94 18.15 17.14 -5.80
CA ASP A 94 18.06 16.78 -4.37
C ASP A 94 17.31 15.47 -4.15
N GLY A 95 16.47 15.07 -5.11
CA GLY A 95 15.59 13.92 -5.01
C GLY A 95 14.38 14.17 -4.10
N LEU A 96 13.47 13.20 -4.06
CA LEU A 96 12.27 13.22 -3.25
C LEU A 96 12.11 11.87 -2.55
N THR A 97 11.97 11.86 -1.23
CA THR A 97 11.54 10.68 -0.46
C THR A 97 10.28 11.03 0.30
N LEU A 98 9.18 10.35 -0.02
CA LEU A 98 7.96 10.39 0.77
C LEU A 98 8.01 9.22 1.77
N ALA A 99 7.69 9.47 3.03
CA ALA A 99 7.66 8.47 4.08
C ALA A 99 6.37 8.60 4.90
N TRP A 100 5.92 7.48 5.45
CA TRP A 100 4.77 7.40 6.35
C TRP A 100 5.10 6.50 7.52
N THR A 101 4.61 6.85 8.70
CA THR A 101 4.55 5.94 9.85
C THR A 101 3.23 6.11 10.60
N HIS A 102 2.75 5.05 11.24
CA HIS A 102 1.52 5.09 12.05
C HIS A 102 1.65 5.90 13.36
N ILE A 103 2.82 6.51 13.59
CA ILE A 103 3.13 7.33 14.77
C ILE A 103 3.18 8.82 14.40
N THR A 104 3.58 9.17 13.17
CA THR A 104 3.79 10.56 12.74
C THR A 104 2.98 10.98 11.52
N GLY A 105 2.24 10.07 10.88
CA GLY A 105 1.62 10.32 9.58
C GLY A 105 2.67 10.48 8.48
N TRP A 106 2.36 11.33 7.49
CA TRP A 106 3.17 11.54 6.30
C TRP A 106 4.28 12.60 6.51
N SER A 107 5.47 12.30 6.00
CA SER A 107 6.59 13.23 5.87
C SER A 107 7.22 13.16 4.49
N VAL A 108 7.83 14.26 4.07
CA VAL A 108 8.63 14.39 2.86
C VAL A 108 10.05 14.79 3.25
N HIS A 109 11.02 14.25 2.52
CA HIS A 109 12.44 14.51 2.67
C HIS A 109 13.07 14.79 1.30
N THR A 110 13.93 15.79 1.23
CA THR A 110 14.88 16.00 0.12
C THR A 110 16.30 15.78 0.65
N LEU A 111 17.33 16.16 -0.10
CA LEU A 111 18.71 16.17 0.38
C LEU A 111 18.93 17.09 1.60
N ASP A 112 18.31 18.28 1.58
CA ASP A 112 18.58 19.37 2.53
C ASP A 112 17.42 19.65 3.53
N GLU A 113 16.18 19.23 3.24
CA GLU A 113 15.00 19.54 4.07
C GLU A 113 14.17 18.29 4.46
N THR A 114 13.37 18.42 5.52
CA THR A 114 12.35 17.45 5.93
C THR A 114 11.13 18.17 6.49
N ARG A 115 9.93 17.84 5.97
CA ARG A 115 8.65 18.46 6.34
C ARG A 115 7.61 17.39 6.66
N LEU A 116 6.79 17.60 7.70
CA LEU A 116 5.56 16.83 7.92
C LEU A 116 4.48 17.37 6.98
N LEU A 117 3.68 16.49 6.37
CA LEU A 117 2.58 16.90 5.51
C LEU A 117 1.31 17.16 6.33
N ASP A 118 0.62 18.28 6.06
CA ASP A 118 -0.66 18.62 6.69
C ASP A 118 -1.82 17.90 5.97
N VAL A 119 -1.80 16.56 6.06
CA VAL A 119 -2.79 15.63 5.51
C VAL A 119 -3.11 14.55 6.53
N ASP A 120 -4.28 13.91 6.40
CA ASP A 120 -4.63 12.75 7.23
C ASP A 120 -3.66 11.57 7.00
N GLU A 121 -3.36 10.79 8.05
CA GLU A 121 -2.45 9.65 7.95
C GLU A 121 -2.89 8.60 6.91
N PHE A 122 -4.19 8.49 6.66
CA PHE A 122 -4.83 7.66 5.65
C PHE A 122 -5.66 8.52 4.68
N VAL A 123 -5.10 9.65 4.26
CA VAL A 123 -5.57 10.46 3.12
C VAL A 123 -5.83 9.59 1.89
N ALA A 124 -6.79 9.97 1.04
CA ALA A 124 -7.10 9.22 -0.18
C ALA A 124 -5.87 9.16 -1.12
N PRO A 125 -5.57 8.00 -1.73
CA PRO A 125 -4.44 7.85 -2.66
C PRO A 125 -4.34 8.94 -3.72
N ALA A 126 -5.45 9.28 -4.41
CA ALA A 126 -5.51 10.37 -5.39
C ALA A 126 -5.02 11.73 -4.84
N VAL A 127 -5.45 12.09 -3.63
CA VAL A 127 -5.06 13.34 -2.96
C VAL A 127 -3.57 13.32 -2.57
N LEU A 128 -3.02 12.14 -2.25
CA LEU A 128 -1.59 11.99 -2.01
C LEU A 128 -0.77 12.02 -3.32
N ALA A 129 -1.27 11.41 -4.40
CA ALA A 129 -0.62 11.46 -5.71
C ALA A 129 -0.58 12.89 -6.27
N GLU A 130 -1.65 13.67 -6.07
CA GLU A 130 -1.68 15.10 -6.39
C GLU A 130 -0.66 15.91 -5.57
N TYR A 131 -0.53 15.63 -4.25
CA TYR A 131 0.53 16.21 -3.41
C TYR A 131 1.92 15.86 -3.98
N VAL A 132 2.17 14.59 -4.31
CA VAL A 132 3.46 14.14 -4.84
C VAL A 132 3.76 14.75 -6.20
N LEU A 133 2.77 14.94 -7.07
CA LEU A 133 2.96 15.66 -8.34
C LEU A 133 3.40 17.10 -8.08
N HIS A 134 2.72 17.84 -7.20
CA HIS A 134 3.13 19.20 -6.81
C HIS A 134 4.56 19.21 -6.23
N LEU A 135 4.93 18.24 -5.38
CA LEU A 135 6.30 18.11 -4.87
C LEU A 135 7.32 17.78 -5.97
N ALA A 136 6.96 16.98 -6.98
CA ALA A 136 7.83 16.65 -8.11
C ALA A 136 8.04 17.85 -9.04
N GLU A 137 7.01 18.69 -9.23
CA GLU A 137 7.07 19.88 -10.09
C GLU A 137 7.66 21.12 -9.39
N HIS A 138 7.45 21.28 -8.09
CA HIS A 138 7.75 22.53 -7.35
C HIS A 138 8.63 22.36 -6.11
N GLY A 139 8.88 21.12 -5.66
CA GLY A 139 9.67 20.86 -4.47
C GLY A 139 9.00 21.37 -3.20
N LEU A 140 9.81 21.70 -2.20
CA LEU A 140 9.32 22.12 -0.88
C LEU A 140 9.02 23.62 -0.77
N GLU A 141 9.52 24.46 -1.67
CA GLU A 141 9.38 25.93 -1.59
C GLU A 141 7.94 26.44 -1.72
N HIS A 142 6.99 25.60 -2.13
CA HIS A 142 5.59 25.98 -2.39
C HIS A 142 4.63 25.17 -1.51
N ASP A 143 3.83 25.87 -0.72
CA ASP A 143 2.72 25.29 0.03
C ASP A 143 1.65 24.75 -0.93
N TRP A 144 1.11 23.57 -0.60
CA TRP A 144 -0.03 22.95 -1.28
C TRP A 144 -1.02 22.45 -0.24
N ALA A 145 -2.31 22.57 -0.56
CA ALA A 145 -3.41 22.00 0.18
C ALA A 145 -4.50 21.56 -0.81
N PRO A 146 -5.17 20.43 -0.58
CA PRO A 146 -6.17 19.90 -1.50
C PRO A 146 -7.47 20.72 -1.45
N GLU A 147 -8.21 20.78 -2.56
CA GLU A 147 -9.58 21.33 -2.56
C GLU A 147 -10.55 20.45 -1.75
N ASP A 148 -10.32 19.13 -1.72
CA ASP A 148 -11.02 18.16 -0.87
C ASP A 148 -9.99 17.25 -0.17
N PRO A 149 -9.73 17.40 1.15
CA PRO A 149 -8.86 16.52 1.92
C PRO A 149 -9.54 15.16 2.21
N ALA A 150 -9.93 14.47 1.14
CA ALA A 150 -10.66 13.21 1.21
C ALA A 150 -9.83 12.12 1.90
N ARG A 151 -10.49 11.28 2.70
CA ARG A 151 -9.88 10.14 3.40
C ARG A 151 -10.08 8.85 2.61
N TRP A 152 -9.10 7.94 2.67
CA TRP A 152 -9.21 6.62 2.07
C TRP A 152 -10.34 5.79 2.71
N GLU A 153 -11.15 5.11 1.89
CA GLU A 153 -12.38 4.45 2.33
C GLU A 153 -12.16 3.29 3.33
N TYR A 154 -10.95 2.71 3.38
CA TYR A 154 -10.58 1.65 4.32
C TYR A 154 -9.75 2.13 5.52
N ALA A 155 -9.51 3.45 5.68
CA ALA A 155 -8.68 4.03 6.75
C ALA A 155 -8.99 3.46 8.15
N LEU A 156 -10.27 3.40 8.52
CA LEU A 156 -10.73 2.91 9.83
C LEU A 156 -10.34 1.46 10.12
N VAL A 157 -10.17 0.63 9.09
CA VAL A 157 -9.72 -0.77 9.25
C VAL A 157 -8.24 -0.81 9.65
N VAL A 158 -7.44 0.10 9.10
CA VAL A 158 -6.01 0.22 9.42
C VAL A 158 -5.80 0.91 10.76
N GLU A 159 -6.51 2.00 11.06
CA GLU A 159 -6.50 2.65 12.39
C GLU A 159 -6.73 1.65 13.53
N ILE A 160 -7.78 0.82 13.43
CA ILE A 160 -8.10 -0.19 14.45
C ILE A 160 -6.96 -1.21 14.59
N ALA A 161 -6.30 -1.59 13.49
CA ALA A 161 -5.18 -2.52 13.54
C ALA A 161 -3.89 -1.88 14.07
N CYS A 162 -3.65 -0.60 13.82
CA CYS A 162 -2.56 0.18 14.44
C CYS A 162 -2.74 0.29 15.96
N ILE A 163 -3.96 0.64 16.42
CA ILE A 163 -4.29 0.70 17.86
C ILE A 163 -4.04 -0.66 18.53
N LEU A 164 -4.46 -1.76 17.92
CA LEU A 164 -4.24 -3.11 18.45
C LEU A 164 -2.75 -3.52 18.46
N LEU A 165 -1.93 -2.99 17.53
CA LEU A 165 -0.48 -3.18 17.52
C LEU A 165 0.19 -2.42 18.69
N ASP A 166 -0.23 -1.18 18.95
CA ASP A 166 0.31 -0.34 20.03
C ASP A 166 -0.15 -0.77 21.43
N GLU A 167 -1.33 -1.38 21.55
CA GLU A 167 -1.79 -2.04 22.78
C GLU A 167 -1.07 -3.38 23.00
N GLY A 168 -0.89 -4.18 21.93
CA GLY A 168 -0.20 -5.48 21.98
C GLY A 168 1.34 -5.40 22.08
N GLY A 169 1.92 -4.20 22.01
CA GLY A 169 3.36 -3.95 22.13
C GLY A 169 3.88 -3.63 23.54
N ARG A 170 3.03 -3.73 24.57
CA ARG A 170 3.30 -3.29 25.96
C ARG A 170 3.50 -4.43 26.94
#